data_AF-A0A2D5ARL7-F1
#
_entry.id   AF-A0A2D5ARL7-F1
#
_cell.length_a   1.000
_cell.length_b   1.000
_cell.length_c   1.000
_cell.angle_alpha   90.00
_cell.angle_beta   90.00
_cell.angle_gamma   90.00
#
_symmetry.space_group_name_H-M   'P 1'
#
loop_
_entity.id
_entity.type
_entity.pdbx_description
1 polymer ?
#
loop_
_entity_poly.entity_id
_entity_poly.type
_entity_poly.pdbx_seq_one_letter_code
_entity_poly.pdbx_strand_id
1 'polypeptide(L)'
;MTRLGTRLPEGTPPNPGLFSADLGEDWVVPREAIRYLVAQRTSEGAIMTAYGPSGAIVGERYAGSLDELTALLDAAAQRGIAETPRPIPDDAPSALAWLDGRTC
;
A
#
# COMPACT_ATOMS: atom_id res chain seq x y z
N MET A 1 -1.41 14.78 7.14
CA MET A 1 -0.86 13.56 6.53
C MET A 1 -1.99 12.85 5.81
N THR A 2 -2.00 12.90 4.49
CA THR A 2 -3.08 12.28 3.70
C THR A 2 -2.67 10.94 3.10
N ARG A 3 -1.36 10.65 3.04
CA ARG A 3 -0.79 9.46 2.42
C ARG A 3 0.25 8.78 3.30
N LEU A 4 0.27 7.46 3.24
CA LEU A 4 1.21 6.56 3.90
C LEU A 4 1.65 5.51 2.87
N GLY A 5 2.91 5.09 2.88
CA GLY A 5 3.31 3.99 2.03
C GLY A 5 4.44 3.16 2.58
N THR A 6 4.60 1.97 2.02
CA THR A 6 5.69 1.06 2.35
C THR A 6 6.17 0.31 1.11
N ARG A 7 7.38 -0.24 1.22
CA ARG A 7 7.98 -1.12 0.22
C ARG A 7 7.93 -2.56 0.73
N LEU A 8 7.78 -3.49 -0.20
CA LEU A 8 7.90 -4.92 0.06
C LEU A 8 9.23 -5.44 -0.50
N PRO A 9 9.80 -6.52 0.06
CA PRO A 9 10.95 -7.20 -0.53
C PRO A 9 10.75 -7.48 -2.02
N GLU A 10 11.84 -7.46 -2.79
CA GLU A 10 11.76 -7.66 -4.23
C GLU A 10 11.22 -9.05 -4.55
N GLY A 11 10.27 -9.14 -5.49
CA GLY A 11 9.63 -10.41 -5.83
C GLY A 11 8.63 -10.92 -4.79
N THR A 12 8.16 -10.09 -3.87
CA THR A 12 7.09 -10.49 -2.94
C THR A 12 5.86 -10.93 -3.74
N PRO A 13 5.44 -12.21 -3.62
CA PRO A 13 4.30 -12.71 -4.37
C PRO A 13 3.02 -11.98 -3.93
N PRO A 14 1.95 -12.06 -4.73
CA PRO A 14 0.62 -11.65 -4.27
C PRO A 14 0.35 -12.21 -2.88
N ASN A 15 0.19 -11.33 -1.89
CA ASN A 15 -0.04 -11.75 -0.52
C ASN A 15 -1.52 -11.53 -0.18
N PRO A 16 -2.39 -12.53 -0.37
CA PRO A 16 -3.81 -12.38 -0.06
C PRO A 16 -4.03 -12.02 1.41
N GLY A 17 -3.12 -12.25 2.36
CA GLY A 17 -3.30 -11.80 3.75
C GLY A 17 -3.29 -10.27 3.94
N LEU A 18 -2.67 -9.52 3.01
CA LEU A 18 -2.81 -8.06 2.94
C LEU A 18 -4.13 -7.64 2.25
N PHE A 19 -4.78 -8.57 1.55
CA PHE A 19 -5.88 -8.34 0.62
C PHE A 19 -7.12 -9.26 0.81
N SER A 20 -7.24 -10.04 1.90
CA SER A 20 -8.30 -11.05 2.15
C SER A 20 -8.29 -11.46 3.65
N ALA A 21 -9.40 -11.79 4.34
CA ALA A 21 -10.69 -12.36 3.89
C ALA A 21 -11.96 -11.89 4.64
N ASP A 22 -12.07 -10.63 5.11
CA ASP A 22 -13.25 -10.20 5.90
C ASP A 22 -14.18 -9.16 5.24
N LEU A 23 -14.01 -8.81 3.95
CA LEU A 23 -14.79 -7.73 3.33
C LEU A 23 -15.24 -8.10 1.91
N GLY A 24 -16.51 -7.79 1.60
CA GLY A 24 -17.29 -8.35 0.50
C GLY A 24 -16.94 -7.94 -0.94
N GLU A 25 -17.43 -8.77 -1.84
CA GLU A 25 -17.63 -8.79 -3.31
C GLU A 25 -16.90 -7.87 -4.32
N ASP A 26 -16.18 -6.80 -3.96
CA ASP A 26 -15.55 -5.90 -4.96
C ASP A 26 -14.02 -5.79 -4.84
N TRP A 27 -13.27 -6.87 -5.16
CA TRP A 27 -11.80 -6.90 -4.97
C TRP A 27 -11.00 -7.40 -6.18
N VAL A 28 -9.93 -6.66 -6.52
CA VAL A 28 -8.90 -7.06 -7.50
C VAL A 28 -7.70 -7.63 -6.75
N VAL A 29 -7.62 -8.96 -6.67
CA VAL A 29 -6.42 -9.66 -6.17
C VAL A 29 -5.23 -9.29 -7.06
N PRO A 30 -4.08 -8.88 -6.48
CA PRO A 30 -2.89 -8.61 -7.27
C PRO A 30 -2.49 -9.85 -8.07
N ARG A 31 -2.53 -9.74 -9.41
CA ARG A 31 -2.15 -10.83 -10.33
C ARG A 31 -0.65 -10.92 -10.56
N GLU A 32 0.09 -9.96 -10.01
CA GLU A 32 1.52 -9.74 -10.21
C GLU A 32 2.22 -9.51 -8.87
N ALA A 33 3.56 -9.63 -8.88
CA ALA A 33 4.37 -9.32 -7.71
C ALA A 33 4.14 -7.88 -7.25
N ILE A 34 4.17 -7.65 -5.93
CA ILE A 34 3.94 -6.34 -5.33
C ILE A 34 5.27 -5.78 -4.86
N ARG A 35 5.52 -4.52 -5.17
CA ARG A 35 6.70 -3.79 -4.70
C ARG A 35 6.35 -2.67 -3.73
N TYR A 36 5.24 -1.98 -3.95
CA TYR A 36 4.82 -0.85 -3.12
C TYR A 36 3.36 -0.99 -2.69
N LEU A 37 3.08 -0.51 -1.49
CA LEU A 37 1.72 -0.25 -1.02
C LEU A 37 1.63 1.22 -0.64
N VAL A 38 0.60 1.91 -1.15
CA VAL A 38 0.33 3.31 -0.82
C VAL A 38 -1.11 3.41 -0.35
N ALA A 39 -1.30 3.79 0.91
CA ALA A 39 -2.59 4.14 1.47
C ALA A 39 -2.80 5.64 1.41
N GLN A 40 -3.99 6.07 0.98
CA GLN A 40 -4.38 7.48 0.90
C GLN A 40 -5.79 7.68 1.46
N ARG A 41 -5.98 8.79 2.16
CA ARG A 41 -7.29 9.26 2.59
C ARG A 41 -8.05 9.81 1.38
N THR A 42 -9.34 9.48 1.29
CA THR A 42 -10.27 10.02 0.29
C THR A 42 -11.40 10.78 0.99
N SER A 43 -12.31 11.37 0.22
CA SER A 43 -13.53 12.00 0.77
C SER A 43 -14.50 10.99 1.39
N GLU A 44 -14.40 9.71 1.02
CA GLU A 44 -15.34 8.66 1.40
C GLU A 44 -14.72 7.61 2.35
N GLY A 45 -13.43 7.77 2.70
CA GLY A 45 -12.71 6.85 3.59
C GLY A 45 -11.23 6.82 3.27
N ALA A 46 -10.70 5.65 2.91
CA ALA A 46 -9.34 5.49 2.44
C ALA A 46 -9.21 4.35 1.42
N ILE A 47 -8.17 4.45 0.59
CA ILE A 47 -7.82 3.42 -0.40
C ILE A 47 -6.33 3.09 -0.27
N MET A 48 -6.00 1.80 -0.34
CA MET A 48 -4.65 1.29 -0.46
C MET A 48 -4.44 0.72 -1.86
N THR A 49 -3.50 1.30 -2.59
CA THR A 49 -3.12 0.89 -3.93
C THR A 49 -1.83 0.08 -3.88
N ALA A 50 -1.85 -1.08 -4.51
CA ALA A 50 -0.70 -1.96 -4.68
C ALA A 50 -0.04 -1.69 -6.04
N TYR A 51 1.27 -1.48 -6.03
CA TYR A 51 2.04 -1.28 -7.24
C TYR A 51 3.04 -2.40 -7.43
N GLY A 52 3.14 -2.89 -8.66
CA GLY A 52 4.16 -3.86 -9.05
C GLY A 52 5.55 -3.23 -9.21
N PRO A 53 6.58 -4.04 -9.54
CA PRO A 53 7.95 -3.57 -9.75
C PRO A 53 8.09 -2.53 -10.87
N SER A 54 7.20 -2.57 -11.86
CA SER A 54 7.12 -1.60 -12.96
C SER A 54 6.53 -0.25 -12.56
N GLY A 55 5.94 -0.15 -11.37
CA GLY A 55 5.14 1.00 -10.94
C GLY A 55 3.70 0.98 -11.47
N ALA A 56 3.28 -0.09 -12.16
CA ALA A 56 1.88 -0.28 -12.54
C ALA A 56 1.01 -0.64 -11.34
N ILE A 57 -0.24 -0.19 -11.33
CA ILE A 57 -1.23 -0.60 -10.33
C ILE A 57 -1.63 -2.04 -10.60
N VAL A 58 -1.51 -2.88 -9.58
CA VAL A 58 -1.80 -4.32 -9.67
C VAL A 58 -2.96 -4.74 -8.78
N GLY A 59 -3.40 -3.90 -7.84
CA GLY A 59 -4.56 -4.16 -6.99
C GLY A 59 -4.89 -2.97 -6.09
N GLU A 60 -6.12 -2.95 -5.57
CA GLU A 60 -6.61 -1.88 -4.69
C GLU A 60 -7.47 -2.45 -3.55
N ARG A 61 -7.47 -1.74 -2.42
CA ARG A 61 -8.21 -2.07 -1.20
C ARG A 61 -8.86 -0.83 -0.62
N TYR A 62 -10.17 -0.85 -0.42
CA TYR A 62 -10.90 0.23 0.26
C TYR A 62 -11.04 -0.05 1.76
N ALA A 63 -11.06 1.00 2.56
CA ALA A 63 -11.28 0.96 4.01
C ALA A 63 -12.07 2.19 4.46
N GLY A 64 -12.72 2.11 5.62
CA GLY A 64 -13.48 3.23 6.19
C GLY A 64 -12.57 4.37 6.63
N SER A 65 -11.31 4.09 6.95
CA SER A 65 -10.35 5.07 7.44
C SER A 65 -8.91 4.76 7.03
N LEU A 66 -8.06 5.80 7.04
CA LEU A 66 -6.63 5.64 6.84
C LEU A 66 -5.95 4.91 8.01
N ASP A 67 -6.53 4.98 9.21
CA ASP A 67 -5.99 4.34 10.42
C ASP A 67 -6.09 2.81 10.33
N GLU A 68 -7.17 2.29 9.75
CA GLU A 68 -7.31 0.84 9.46
C GLU A 68 -6.20 0.35 8.51
N LEU A 69 -5.95 1.10 7.42
CA LEU A 69 -4.89 0.76 6.46
C LEU A 69 -3.51 0.89 7.10
N THR A 70 -3.32 1.89 7.96
CA THR A 70 -2.06 2.08 8.70
C THR A 70 -1.79 0.88 9.60
N ALA A 71 -2.78 0.45 10.39
CA ALA A 71 -2.64 -0.71 11.27
C ALA A 71 -2.33 -2.01 10.49
N LEU A 72 -2.92 -2.19 9.29
CA LEU A 72 -2.62 -3.31 8.41
C LEU A 72 -1.15 -3.28 7.92
N LEU A 73 -0.67 -2.11 7.49
CA LEU A 73 0.71 -1.94 7.03
C LEU A 73 1.71 -2.12 8.19
N ASP A 74 1.40 -1.61 9.37
CA ASP A 74 2.22 -1.80 10.58
C ASP A 74 2.28 -3.27 10.97
N ALA A 75 1.15 -3.99 10.96
CA ALA A 75 1.11 -5.42 11.23
C ALA A 75 1.93 -6.21 10.19
N ALA A 76 1.89 -5.81 8.91
CA ALA A 76 2.72 -6.41 7.87
C ALA A 76 4.21 -6.15 8.09
N ALA A 77 4.57 -4.94 8.52
CA ALA A 77 5.95 -4.59 8.86
C ALA A 77 6.47 -5.36 10.08
N GLN A 78 5.65 -5.47 11.14
CA GLN A 78 5.98 -6.26 12.33
C GLN A 78 6.19 -7.74 12.02
N ARG A 79 5.52 -8.26 10.98
CA ARG A 79 5.68 -9.64 10.48
C ARG A 79 6.84 -9.79 9.50
N GLY A 80 7.56 -8.72 9.17
CA GLY A 80 8.66 -8.72 8.20
C GLY A 80 8.22 -8.91 6.74
N ILE A 81 6.93 -8.69 6.44
CA ILE A 81 6.37 -8.80 5.08
C ILE A 81 6.62 -7.52 4.27
N ALA A 82 6.63 -6.38 4.95
CA ALA A 82 6.88 -5.06 4.37
C ALA A 82 7.93 -4.31 5.21
N GLU A 83 8.49 -3.25 4.65
CA GLU A 83 9.24 -2.26 5.42
C GLU A 83 8.28 -1.52 6.38
N THR A 84 8.84 -0.82 7.36
CA THR A 84 8.05 0.09 8.20
C THR A 84 7.38 1.14 7.31
N PRO A 85 6.04 1.31 7.40
CA PRO A 85 5.35 2.30 6.60
C PRO A 85 5.77 3.71 7.02
N ARG A 86 5.85 4.61 6.02
CA ARG A 86 6.33 5.98 6.18
C ARG A 86 5.33 6.99 5.61
N PRO A 87 5.18 8.16 6.23
CA PRO A 87 4.38 9.24 5.69
C PRO A 87 4.93 9.71 4.35
N ILE A 88 4.02 9.97 3.40
CA ILE A 88 4.35 10.54 2.10
C ILE A 88 3.91 12.01 2.12
N PRO A 89 4.82 12.97 1.93
CA PRO A 89 4.49 14.40 1.84
C PRO A 89 3.44 14.65 0.77
N ASP A 90 2.49 15.55 1.01
CA ASP A 90 1.40 15.82 0.05
C ASP A 90 1.92 16.49 -1.23
N ASP A 91 3.05 17.18 -1.15
CA ASP A 91 3.78 17.83 -2.24
C ASP A 91 4.76 16.90 -2.98
N ALA A 92 4.93 15.65 -2.53
CA ALA A 92 5.77 14.68 -3.22
C ALA A 92 5.21 14.41 -4.63
N PRO A 93 5.99 14.65 -5.70
CA PRO A 93 5.51 14.50 -7.09
C PRO A 93 5.25 13.05 -7.46
N SER A 94 5.90 12.10 -6.78
CA SER A 94 5.64 10.67 -6.93
C SER A 94 5.82 9.95 -5.59
N ALA A 95 4.74 9.29 -5.13
CA ALA A 95 4.77 8.44 -3.95
C ALA A 95 5.82 7.33 -4.06
N LEU A 96 5.97 6.73 -5.24
CA LEU A 96 6.92 5.64 -5.46
C LEU A 96 8.36 6.14 -5.42
N ALA A 97 8.65 7.27 -6.08
CA ALA A 97 9.98 7.87 -6.06
C ALA A 97 10.38 8.33 -4.64
N TRP A 98 9.43 8.82 -3.86
CA TRP A 98 9.63 9.15 -2.44
C TRP A 98 9.97 7.92 -1.60
N LEU A 99 9.22 6.83 -1.77
CA LEU A 99 9.49 5.57 -1.06
C LEU A 99 10.87 4.99 -1.43
N ASP A 100 11.33 5.20 -2.67
CA ASP A 100 12.67 4.86 -3.12
C ASP A 100 13.78 5.82 -2.64
N GLY A 101 13.42 6.95 -2.02
CA GLY A 101 14.37 7.98 -1.59
C GLY A 101 14.98 8.77 -2.75
N ARG A 102 14.32 8.81 -3.91
CA ARG A 102 14.79 9.50 -5.13
C ARG A 102 14.30 10.94 -5.26
N THR A 103 13.39 11.36 -4.39
CA THR A 103 12.89 12.73 -4.32
C THR A 103 13.21 13.27 -2.93
N CYS A 104 14.01 14.34 -2.87
CA CYS A 104 14.31 15.13 -1.68
C CYS A 104 13.62 16.49 -1.78
#